data_AF-A0A5B6VX52-F1
#
_entry.id   AF-A0A5B6VX52-F1
#
_cell.length_a   1.000
_cell.length_b   1.000
_cell.length_c   1.000
_cell.angle_alpha   90.00
_cell.angle_beta   90.00
_cell.angle_gamma   90.00
#
_symmetry.space_group_name_H-M   'P 1'
#
loop_
_entity.id
_entity.type
_entity.pdbx_description
1 polymer ?
#
loop_
_entity_poly.entity_id
_entity_poly.type
_entity_poly.pdbx_seq_one_letter_code
_entity_poly.pdbx_strand_id
1 'polypeptide(L)'
;MELPFGEFDLILKMDWLVKHRVSLDCATKRVVLRRTARERQNYLSNVTSALRAEKLVRKGCGAYLAYISVSDSKDSSVKDIRTVKDFSDVFPKELPGLPLNREVEFGLELLPGTAPVFIAPL
;
A
#
# COMPACT_ATOMS: atom_id res chain seq x y z
N MET A 1 27.34 2.37 13.38
CA MET A 1 26.28 1.75 14.19
C MET A 1 25.02 1.81 13.36
N GLU A 2 24.66 0.71 12.72
CA GLU A 2 23.35 0.59 12.09
C GLU A 2 22.33 0.45 13.23
N LEU A 3 21.31 1.29 13.22
CA LEU A 3 20.18 1.12 14.11
C LEU A 3 19.53 -0.23 13.75
N PRO A 4 18.97 -0.99 14.71
CA PRO A 4 18.37 -2.30 14.48
C PRO A 4 17.01 -2.19 13.77
N PHE A 5 16.84 -1.19 12.91
CA PHE A 5 15.75 -1.14 11.96
C PHE A 5 16.07 -2.18 10.88
N GLY A 6 15.73 -3.44 11.17
CA GLY A 6 15.72 -4.48 10.14
C GLY A 6 14.81 -4.07 8.98
N GLU A 7 15.03 -4.65 7.80
CA GLU A 7 14.14 -4.45 6.66
C GLU A 7 12.68 -4.72 7.06
N PHE A 8 11.79 -3.80 6.69
CA PHE A 8 10.36 -3.89 6.98
C PHE A 8 9.55 -3.79 5.69
N ASP A 9 8.62 -4.73 5.52
CA ASP A 9 7.65 -4.73 4.43
C ASP A 9 6.44 -3.87 4.81
N LEU A 10 6.04 -2.94 3.94
CA LEU A 10 4.86 -2.10 4.15
C LEU A 10 3.76 -2.46 3.14
N ILE A 11 2.61 -2.92 3.65
CA ILE A 11 1.41 -3.11 2.83
C ILE A 11 0.50 -1.89 2.98
N LEU A 12 0.30 -1.18 1.88
CA LEU A 12 -0.60 -0.02 1.81
C LEU A 12 -1.95 -0.44 1.25
N LYS A 13 -3.02 -0.22 2.02
CA LYS A 13 -4.39 -0.49 1.59
C LYS A 13 -4.88 0.54 0.56
N MET A 14 -5.93 0.20 -0.19
CA MET A 14 -6.47 1.04 -1.25
C MET A 14 -7.07 2.36 -0.75
N ASP A 15 -7.70 2.37 0.41
CA ASP A 15 -8.20 3.58 1.07
C ASP A 15 -7.07 4.59 1.32
N TRP A 16 -5.91 4.12 1.76
CA TRP A 16 -4.72 4.95 1.93
C TRP A 16 -4.23 5.51 0.59
N LEU A 17 -4.14 4.66 -0.45
CA LEU A 17 -3.69 5.09 -1.78
C LEU A 17 -4.63 6.14 -2.40
N VAL A 18 -5.94 5.97 -2.25
CA VAL A 18 -6.95 6.92 -2.71
C VAL A 18 -6.84 8.25 -1.95
N LYS A 19 -6.72 8.20 -0.62
CA LYS A 19 -6.56 9.38 0.24
C LYS A 19 -5.38 10.26 -0.19
N HIS A 20 -4.27 9.63 -0.54
CA HIS A 20 -3.04 10.31 -0.95
C HIS A 20 -2.90 10.51 -2.46
N ARG A 21 -3.96 10.25 -3.23
CA ARG A 21 -4.00 10.43 -4.69
C ARG A 21 -2.79 9.77 -5.39
N VAL A 22 -2.47 8.55 -4.95
CA VAL A 22 -1.36 7.79 -5.49
C VAL A 22 -1.73 7.29 -6.88
N SER A 23 -0.82 7.49 -7.84
CA SER A 23 -0.95 6.97 -9.20
C SER A 23 -0.07 5.73 -9.34
N LEU A 24 -0.67 4.61 -9.68
CA LEU A 24 0.03 3.36 -9.98
C LEU A 24 0.14 3.18 -11.50
N ASP A 25 1.35 3.14 -12.00
CA ASP A 25 1.66 2.79 -13.39
C ASP A 25 2.15 1.34 -13.42
N CYS A 26 1.21 0.42 -13.66
CA CYS A 26 1.48 -1.02 -13.65
C CYS A 26 2.43 -1.44 -14.77
N ALA A 27 2.37 -0.77 -15.93
CA ALA A 27 3.19 -1.10 -17.08
C ALA A 27 4.67 -0.84 -16.79
N THR A 28 4.98 0.28 -16.14
CA THR A 28 6.35 0.63 -15.76
C THR A 28 6.71 0.24 -14.32
N LYS A 29 5.83 -0.47 -13.61
CA LYS A 29 5.96 -0.83 -12.19
C LYS A 29 6.30 0.38 -11.31
N ARG A 30 5.70 1.54 -11.58
CA ARG A 30 5.98 2.80 -10.88
C ARG A 30 4.81 3.24 -9.99
N VAL A 31 5.15 3.76 -8.82
CA VAL A 31 4.19 4.39 -7.89
C VAL A 31 4.53 5.87 -7.80
N VAL A 32 3.57 6.74 -8.09
CA VAL A 32 3.74 8.20 -8.04
C VAL A 32 2.80 8.79 -6.99
N LEU A 33 3.37 9.37 -5.94
CA LEU A 33 2.61 10.10 -4.92
C LEU A 33 2.47 11.56 -5.34
N ARG A 34 1.23 12.00 -5.61
CA ARG A 34 0.94 13.41 -5.91
C ARG A 34 0.80 14.20 -4.62
N ARG A 35 1.91 14.71 -4.11
CA ARG A 35 1.92 15.56 -2.90
C ARG A 35 1.34 16.93 -3.22
N THR A 36 0.37 17.41 -2.43
CA THR A 36 -0.16 18.77 -2.58
C THR A 36 0.78 19.78 -1.91
N ALA A 37 0.90 21.00 -2.45
CA ALA A 37 1.83 22.03 -1.93
C ALA A 37 1.63 22.35 -0.44
N ARG A 38 0.43 22.16 0.09
CA ARG A 38 0.08 22.37 1.50
C ARG A 38 0.77 21.37 2.44
N GLU A 39 0.92 20.11 2.02
CA GLU A 39 1.66 19.11 2.80
C GLU A 39 3.17 19.39 2.79
N ARG A 40 3.73 19.96 1.71
CA ARG A 40 5.14 20.40 1.70
C ARG A 40 5.42 21.42 2.82
N GLN A 41 4.50 22.36 3.06
CA GLN A 41 4.69 23.41 4.07
C GLN A 41 4.83 22.85 5.50
N ASN A 42 4.04 21.82 5.83
CA ASN A 42 3.99 21.26 7.19
C ASN A 42 5.18 20.34 7.52
N TYR A 43 5.83 19.73 6.53
CA TYR A 43 7.05 18.94 6.74
C TYR A 43 8.34 19.78 6.62
N LEU A 44 8.31 20.85 5.82
CA LEU A 44 9.44 21.78 5.70
C LEU A 44 9.69 22.59 6.99
N SER A 45 8.73 22.69 7.91
CA SER A 45 8.92 23.36 9.20
C SER A 45 10.02 22.73 10.06
N ASN A 46 10.30 21.44 9.85
CA ASN A 46 11.35 20.70 10.57
C ASN A 46 12.61 20.47 9.71
N VAL A 47 12.68 21.06 8.51
CA VAL A 47 13.84 20.93 7.62
C VAL A 47 14.88 21.97 8.02
N THR A 48 16.04 21.48 8.44
CA THR A 48 17.19 22.33 8.80
C THR A 48 18.19 22.37 7.66
N SER A 49 18.99 23.44 7.58
CA SER A 49 20.07 23.49 6.61
C SER A 49 21.20 22.51 6.97
N ALA A 50 21.91 22.00 5.96
CA ALA A 50 23.07 21.13 6.17
C ALA A 50 24.09 21.75 7.12
N LEU A 51 24.32 23.06 7.02
CA LEU A 51 25.24 23.81 7.90
C LEU A 51 24.80 23.80 9.38
N ARG A 52 23.49 23.89 9.65
CA ARG A 52 22.96 23.81 11.03
C ARG A 52 23.03 22.38 11.56
N ALA A 53 22.69 21.40 10.73
CA ALA A 53 22.82 19.99 11.08
C ALA A 53 24.27 19.65 11.44
N GLU A 54 25.23 20.09 10.62
CA GLU A 54 26.67 19.87 10.87
C GLU A 54 27.12 20.50 12.20
N LYS A 55 26.68 21.72 12.50
CA LYS A 55 27.00 22.38 13.77
C LYS A 55 26.45 21.62 14.98
N LEU A 56 25.28 21.00 14.86
CA LEU A 56 24.69 20.18 15.92
C LEU A 56 25.47 18.88 16.11
N VAL A 57 25.85 18.22 15.01
CA VAL A 57 26.70 17.01 15.08
C VAL A 57 28.05 17.31 15.72
N ARG A 58 28.70 18.42 15.36
CA ARG A 58 29.96 18.88 15.98
C ARG A 58 29.81 19.19 17.48
N LYS A 59 28.61 19.50 17.96
CA LYS A 59 28.30 19.71 19.39
C LYS A 59 28.03 18.40 20.14
N GLY A 60 28.12 17.25 19.48
CA GLY A 60 27.89 15.93 20.07
C GLY A 60 26.45 15.42 19.94
N CYS A 61 25.58 16.07 19.15
CA CYS A 61 24.26 15.51 18.85
C CYS A 61 24.40 14.27 17.96
N GLY A 62 23.68 13.20 18.29
CA GLY A 62 23.58 12.02 17.42
C GLY A 62 22.92 12.36 16.08
N ALA A 63 23.44 11.79 14.99
CA ALA A 63 22.87 11.91 13.65
C ALA A 63 22.72 10.54 13.01
N TYR A 64 21.64 10.40 12.23
CA TYR A 64 21.29 9.18 11.53
C TYR A 64 20.98 9.52 10.08
N LEU A 65 21.51 8.72 9.16
CA LEU A 65 21.20 8.81 7.74
C LEU A 65 20.20 7.71 7.40
N ALA A 66 19.04 8.11 6.88
CA ALA A 66 18.09 7.18 6.27
C ALA A 66 18.15 7.36 4.75
N TYR A 67 18.33 6.27 4.02
CA TYR A 67 18.27 6.26 2.57
C TYR A 67 17.35 5.11 2.11
N ILE A 68 16.79 5.26 0.92
CA ILE A 68 16.01 4.20 0.26
C ILE A 68 16.90 3.64 -0.84
N SER A 69 17.34 2.39 -0.70
CA SER A 69 17.96 1.65 -1.80
C SER A 69 16.90 0.84 -2.52
N VAL A 70 16.80 1.02 -3.83
CA VAL A 70 16.06 0.10 -4.69
C VAL A 70 17.02 -1.02 -5.04
N SER A 71 16.86 -2.19 -4.43
CA SER A 71 17.56 -3.39 -4.88
C SER A 71 16.80 -3.99 -6.04
N ASP A 72 17.48 -4.30 -7.14
CA ASP A 72 16.94 -5.17 -8.19
C ASP A 72 16.81 -6.58 -7.61
N SER A 73 15.72 -6.84 -6.90
CA SER A 73 15.41 -8.19 -6.44
C SER A 73 15.11 -9.04 -7.68
N LYS A 74 15.95 -10.04 -7.96
CA LYS A 74 15.58 -11.19 -8.79
C LYS A 74 14.16 -11.61 -8.40
N ASP A 75 13.28 -11.75 -9.39
CA ASP A 75 11.85 -12.13 -9.28
C ASP A 75 11.50 -12.74 -7.91
N SER A 76 11.31 -11.87 -6.91
CA SER A 76 10.90 -12.30 -5.58
C SER A 76 9.42 -12.59 -5.71
N SER A 77 9.05 -13.83 -5.39
CA SER A 77 7.66 -14.19 -5.45
C SER A 77 6.92 -13.39 -4.37
N VAL A 78 5.67 -13.03 -4.62
CA VAL A 78 4.83 -12.35 -3.62
C VAL A 78 4.77 -13.14 -2.30
N LYS A 79 5.03 -14.45 -2.33
CA LYS A 79 5.11 -15.35 -1.17
C LYS A 79 6.34 -15.10 -0.28
N ASP A 80 7.36 -14.45 -0.80
CA ASP A 80 8.60 -14.15 -0.07
C ASP A 80 8.46 -12.87 0.79
N ILE A 81 7.41 -12.08 0.56
CA ILE A 81 7.06 -10.92 1.40
C ILE A 81 6.65 -11.45 2.77
N ARG A 82 7.30 -11.00 3.85
CA ARG A 82 7.12 -11.55 5.20
C ARG A 82 5.66 -11.50 5.63
N THR A 83 5.01 -10.36 5.39
CA THR A 83 3.61 -10.17 5.71
C THR A 83 2.69 -11.07 4.88
N VAL A 84 3.00 -11.36 3.61
CA VAL A 84 2.19 -12.29 2.80
C VAL A 84 2.37 -13.73 3.29
N LYS A 85 3.58 -14.11 3.69
CA LYS A 85 3.87 -15.44 4.23
C LYS A 85 3.04 -15.74 5.48
N ASP A 86 2.86 -14.74 6.34
CA ASP A 86 2.06 -14.85 7.56
C ASP A 86 0.54 -15.02 7.28
N PHE A 87 0.07 -14.65 6.08
CA PHE A 87 -1.32 -14.78 5.63
C PHE A 87 -1.43 -15.56 4.30
N SER A 88 -0.62 -16.60 4.12
CA SER A 88 -0.58 -17.34 2.85
C SER A 88 -1.91 -18.04 2.48
N ASP A 89 -2.79 -18.24 3.47
CA ASP A 89 -4.13 -18.79 3.35
C ASP A 89 -5.14 -17.84 2.68
N VAL A 90 -4.95 -16.52 2.79
CA VAL A 90 -5.83 -15.53 2.14
C VAL A 90 -5.40 -15.18 0.72
N PHE A 91 -4.20 -15.61 0.31
CA PHE A 91 -3.67 -15.46 -1.06
C PHE A 91 -3.40 -16.82 -1.73
N PRO A 92 -4.42 -17.69 -1.88
CA PRO A 92 -4.23 -19.00 -2.49
C PRO A 92 -3.94 -18.87 -3.99
N LYS A 93 -3.15 -19.80 -4.54
CA LYS A 93 -2.75 -19.81 -5.96
C LYS A 93 -3.96 -19.93 -6.90
N GLU A 94 -5.01 -20.58 -6.40
CA GLU A 94 -6.31 -20.71 -7.05
C GLU A 94 -7.36 -20.24 -6.05
N LEU A 95 -8.38 -19.49 -6.51
CA LEU A 95 -9.46 -19.07 -5.63
C LEU A 95 -10.14 -20.33 -5.09
N PRO A 96 -10.35 -20.47 -3.76
CA PRO A 96 -11.24 -21.47 -3.25
C PRO A 96 -12.58 -21.17 -3.93
N GLY A 97 -13.24 -22.19 -4.46
CA GLY A 97 -14.52 -22.01 -5.14
C GLY A 97 -15.52 -21.23 -4.28
N LEU A 98 -16.70 -20.93 -4.85
CA LEU A 98 -17.73 -20.22 -4.11
C LEU A 98 -17.90 -20.85 -2.71
N PRO A 99 -17.84 -20.05 -1.64
CA PRO A 99 -18.01 -20.54 -0.27
C PRO A 99 -19.32 -21.33 -0.21
N LEU A 100 -19.29 -22.48 0.46
CA LEU A 100 -20.48 -23.29 0.70
C LEU A 100 -21.59 -22.39 1.25
N ASN A 101 -22.83 -22.55 0.76
CA ASN A 101 -24.02 -21.72 1.05
C ASN A 101 -23.88 -20.92 2.35
N ARG A 102 -23.56 -19.64 2.22
CA ARG A 102 -23.61 -18.71 3.36
C ARG A 102 -25.10 -18.52 3.67
N GLU A 103 -25.51 -18.61 4.94
CA GLU A 103 -26.89 -18.30 5.41
C GLU A 103 -27.28 -16.81 5.24
N VAL A 104 -26.60 -16.07 4.35
CA VAL A 104 -26.94 -14.70 4.03
C VAL A 104 -27.92 -14.74 2.88
N GLU A 105 -29.20 -14.61 3.20
CA GLU A 105 -30.26 -14.41 2.22
C GLU A 105 -30.10 -13.00 1.62
N PHE A 106 -29.60 -12.92 0.39
CA PHE A 106 -29.53 -11.67 -0.33
C PHE A 106 -30.92 -11.33 -0.86
N GLY A 107 -31.64 -10.43 -0.17
CA GLY A 107 -32.89 -9.87 -0.65
C GLY A 107 -32.65 -8.89 -1.79
N LEU A 108 -33.22 -9.15 -2.96
CA LEU A 108 -33.31 -8.14 -4.03
C LEU A 108 -34.56 -7.30 -3.78
N GLU A 109 -34.38 -6.04 -3.39
CA GLU A 109 -35.47 -5.08 -3.31
C GLU A 109 -35.88 -4.66 -4.73
N LEU A 110 -37.09 -5.03 -5.13
CA LEU A 110 -37.67 -4.61 -6.40
C LEU A 110 -38.57 -3.39 -6.16
N LEU A 111 -38.48 -2.40 -7.05
CA LEU A 111 -39.45 -1.32 -7.06
C LEU A 111 -40.85 -1.87 -7.39
N PRO A 112 -41.92 -1.34 -6.77
CA PRO A 112 -43.29 -1.73 -7.08
C PRO A 112 -43.57 -1.63 -8.59
N GLY A 113 -44.02 -2.74 -9.20
CA GLY A 113 -44.30 -2.82 -10.64
C GLY A 113 -43.14 -3.31 -11.51
N THR A 114 -42.02 -3.75 -10.92
CA THR A 114 -40.94 -4.42 -11.67
C THR A 114 -41.43 -5.77 -12.21
N ALA A 115 -41.53 -5.90 -13.53
CA ALA A 115 -41.92 -7.15 -14.20
C ALA A 115 -40.70 -8.07 -14.41
N PRO A 116 -40.85 -9.41 -14.27
CA PRO A 116 -39.78 -10.35 -14.61
C PRO A 116 -39.40 -10.26 -16.08
N VAL A 117 -38.09 -10.33 -16.37
CA VAL A 117 -37.57 -10.41 -17.74
C VAL A 117 -37.27 -11.87 -18.06
N PHE A 118 -37.85 -12.38 -19.14
CA PHE A 118 -37.55 -13.71 -19.68
C PHE A 118 -36.77 -13.58 -20.98
N ILE A 119 -35.56 -14.14 -21.02
CA ILE A 119 -34.71 -14.20 -22.21
C ILE A 119 -34.49 -15.68 -22.52
N ALA A 120 -34.85 -16.12 -23.73
CA ALA A 120 -34.56 -17.47 -24.18
C ALA A 120 -33.06 -17.63 -24.46
N PRO A 121 -32.42 -18.75 -24.10
CA PRO A 121 -31.04 -19.02 -24.50
C PRO A 121 -30.94 -19.03 -26.03
N LEU A 122 -29.90 -18.37 -26.55
CA LEU A 122 -29.51 -18.46 -27.97
C LEU A 122 -28.79 -19.78 -28.25
#